data_AF-A0A8D9MG19-F1
#
_entry.id   AF-A0A8D9MG19-F1
#
_cell.length_a   1.000
_cell.length_b   1.000
_cell.length_c   1.000
_cell.angle_alpha   90.00
_cell.angle_beta   90.00
_cell.angle_gamma   90.00
#
_symmetry.space_group_name_H-M   'P 1'
#
loop_
_entity.id
_entity.type
_entity.pdbx_description
1 polymer ?
#
loop_
_entity_poly.entity_id
_entity_poly.type
_entity_poly.pdbx_seq_one_letter_code
_entity_poly.pdbx_strand_id
1 'polypeptide(L)'
;MSPLCALDLLFSGDGCSHPSYSILDRSTIRRASTQQRCFLDTRFVSLLSETFVKFSKCAKKESYRFPAALLQYLCVGCPITEATRIYFPFNFDKKHWVGVCLDCSLSKVVVLDCNTSLRTDGMINKEIRPISEMFPFLLRRAARQVFSKNPKALTIERPRIVPQNHTHFDSGFTSILLIQAHAVAGLDLCKCITPDVLDVEAQKTAVIVYEENVGVL
;
A
#
# COMPACT_ATOMS: atom_id res chain seq x y z
N MET A 1 -8.40 -13.54 -8.22
CA MET A 1 -8.87 -12.38 -7.45
C MET A 1 -7.74 -11.38 -7.30
N SER A 2 -8.02 -10.07 -7.45
CA SER A 2 -7.05 -9.03 -7.10
C SER A 2 -6.88 -9.02 -5.57
N PRO A 3 -5.66 -8.87 -5.03
CA PRO A 3 -5.41 -8.74 -3.59
C PRO A 3 -6.21 -7.58 -2.94
N LEU A 4 -6.73 -6.65 -3.74
CA LEU A 4 -7.55 -5.53 -3.27
C LEU A 4 -9.02 -5.84 -3.05
N CYS A 5 -9.58 -6.89 -3.66
CA CYS A 5 -10.91 -7.32 -3.25
C CYS A 5 -10.91 -7.58 -1.74
N ALA A 6 -9.88 -8.21 -1.17
CA ALA A 6 -9.81 -8.42 0.28
C ALA A 6 -9.61 -7.12 1.09
N LEU A 7 -8.91 -6.10 0.55
CA LEU A 7 -8.67 -4.84 1.25
C LEU A 7 -9.93 -3.96 1.29
N ASP A 8 -10.60 -3.72 0.14
CA ASP A 8 -11.78 -2.85 0.07
C ASP A 8 -12.95 -3.40 0.91
N LEU A 9 -13.05 -4.72 0.98
CA LEU A 9 -13.98 -5.51 1.76
C LEU A 9 -13.76 -5.40 3.28
N LEU A 10 -12.49 -5.43 3.72
CA LEU A 10 -12.15 -5.25 5.15
C LEU A 10 -12.35 -3.81 5.67
N PHE A 11 -12.46 -2.81 4.78
CA PHE A 11 -12.64 -1.39 5.15
C PHE A 11 -14.01 -0.79 4.80
N SER A 12 -14.82 -1.42 3.95
CA SER A 12 -16.18 -0.95 3.61
C SER A 12 -17.21 -1.73 4.42
N GLY A 13 -17.73 -1.12 5.49
CA GLY A 13 -18.73 -1.77 6.36
C GLY A 13 -20.14 -1.22 6.18
N ASP A 14 -21.10 -2.13 6.02
CA ASP A 14 -22.38 -2.06 6.73
C ASP A 14 -22.46 -3.22 7.74
N GLY A 15 -23.10 -2.98 8.87
CA GLY A 15 -22.83 -3.65 10.15
C GLY A 15 -23.36 -5.06 10.33
N CYS A 16 -22.56 -5.89 11.03
CA CYS A 16 -23.03 -6.85 12.04
C CYS A 16 -21.86 -7.22 12.97
N SER A 17 -22.14 -7.28 14.28
CA SER A 17 -21.16 -7.41 15.35
C SER A 17 -21.09 -8.84 15.87
N HIS A 18 -19.97 -9.52 15.61
CA HIS A 18 -19.53 -10.73 16.31
C HIS A 18 -18.11 -10.53 16.87
N PRO A 19 -17.77 -11.13 18.02
CA PRO A 19 -16.45 -10.96 18.64
C PRO A 19 -15.40 -11.82 17.91
N SER A 20 -14.46 -11.19 17.20
CA SER A 20 -13.42 -11.89 16.42
C SER A 20 -12.04 -11.81 17.08
N TYR A 21 -11.44 -12.97 17.32
CA TYR A 21 -10.05 -13.17 17.74
C TYR A 21 -9.05 -13.02 16.56
N SER A 22 -9.20 -12.01 15.70
CA SER A 22 -8.18 -11.68 14.69
C SER A 22 -7.15 -10.71 15.28
N ILE A 23 -5.90 -10.81 14.84
CA ILE A 23 -4.84 -9.84 15.17
C ILE A 23 -5.26 -8.41 14.75
N LEU A 24 -6.16 -8.36 13.77
CA LEU A 24 -6.78 -7.16 13.22
C LEU A 24 -8.31 -7.30 13.38
N ASP A 25 -8.84 -7.13 14.59
CA ASP A 25 -10.29 -7.11 14.82
C ASP A 25 -10.94 -5.97 14.00
N ARG A 26 -12.12 -6.23 13.42
CA ARG A 26 -12.94 -5.24 12.69
C ARG A 26 -13.16 -3.98 13.56
N SER A 27 -13.29 -4.13 14.88
CA SER A 27 -13.46 -2.98 15.79
C SER A 27 -12.19 -2.12 15.91
N THR A 28 -11.01 -2.72 15.87
CA THR A 28 -9.69 -2.05 15.87
C THR A 28 -9.42 -1.34 14.54
N ILE A 29 -9.83 -1.97 13.43
CA ILE A 29 -9.83 -1.35 12.10
C ILE A 29 -10.75 -0.11 12.07
N ARG A 30 -11.95 -0.19 12.69
CA ARG A 30 -12.92 0.90 12.80
C ARG A 30 -12.48 2.03 13.75
N ARG A 31 -11.79 1.71 14.84
CA ARG A 31 -11.33 2.67 15.86
C ARG A 31 -10.12 3.51 15.44
N ALA A 32 -9.47 3.20 14.31
CA ALA A 32 -8.43 4.04 13.73
C ALA A 32 -9.01 5.31 13.05
N SER A 33 -9.98 5.97 13.69
CA SER A 33 -10.69 7.14 13.20
C SER A 33 -9.95 8.43 13.56
N THR A 34 -9.17 8.91 12.58
CA THR A 34 -8.78 10.32 12.28
C THR A 34 -7.67 10.36 11.21
N GLN A 35 -7.10 9.21 10.82
CA GLN A 35 -5.95 9.17 9.91
C GLN A 35 -6.38 9.03 8.44
N GLN A 36 -6.17 10.14 7.72
CA GLN A 36 -6.04 10.32 6.28
C GLN A 36 -5.27 9.17 5.59
N ARG A 37 -5.90 8.03 5.32
CA ARG A 37 -5.30 6.88 4.63
C ARG A 37 -6.01 6.60 3.32
N CYS A 38 -5.26 6.17 2.30
CA CYS A 38 -5.82 5.74 1.02
C CYS A 38 -5.19 4.40 0.61
N PHE A 39 -6.00 3.47 0.13
CA PHE A 39 -5.56 2.20 -0.43
C PHE A 39 -5.74 2.23 -1.94
N LEU A 40 -4.71 1.85 -2.69
CA LEU A 40 -4.67 1.88 -4.14
C LEU A 40 -4.33 0.51 -4.70
N ASP A 41 -4.81 0.26 -5.91
CA ASP A 41 -4.60 -1.01 -6.59
C ASP A 41 -3.28 -1.10 -7.37
N THR A 42 -3.00 -2.30 -7.89
CA THR A 42 -1.84 -2.53 -8.74
C THR A 42 -1.93 -1.81 -10.09
N ARG A 43 -3.12 -1.37 -10.54
CA ARG A 43 -3.26 -0.59 -11.78
C ARG A 43 -2.64 0.78 -11.62
N PHE A 44 -2.79 1.40 -10.45
CA PHE A 44 -2.09 2.64 -10.11
C PHE A 44 -0.57 2.47 -10.25
N VAL A 45 -0.02 1.38 -9.68
CA VAL A 45 1.42 1.07 -9.74
C VAL A 45 1.90 0.88 -11.18
N SER A 46 1.13 0.15 -12.01
CA SER A 46 1.44 -0.05 -13.42
C SER A 46 1.47 1.27 -14.19
N LEU A 47 0.43 2.10 -14.05
CA LEU A 47 0.35 3.42 -14.69
C LEU A 47 1.51 4.33 -14.27
N LEU A 48 1.89 4.30 -13.00
CA LEU A 48 2.99 5.08 -12.46
C LEU A 48 4.32 4.64 -13.08
N SER A 49 4.57 3.33 -13.14
CA SER A 49 5.80 2.75 -13.70
C SER A 49 5.95 3.04 -15.20
N GLU A 50 4.87 2.90 -15.97
CA GLU A 50 4.85 3.22 -17.41
C GLU A 50 5.11 4.71 -17.67
N THR A 51 4.55 5.58 -16.82
CA THR A 51 4.72 7.03 -16.94
C THR A 51 6.14 7.47 -16.63
N PHE A 52 6.84 6.76 -15.74
CA PHE A 52 8.17 7.13 -15.27
C PHE A 52 9.23 7.22 -16.37
N VAL A 53 9.15 6.38 -17.41
CA VAL A 53 10.12 6.41 -18.53
C VAL A 53 10.11 7.76 -19.24
N LYS A 54 8.92 8.35 -19.44
CA LYS A 54 8.77 9.67 -20.06
C LYS A 54 9.10 10.79 -19.08
N PHE A 55 8.63 10.66 -17.83
CA PHE A 55 8.92 11.62 -16.76
C PHE A 55 10.43 11.77 -16.51
N SER A 56 11.16 10.66 -16.40
CA SER A 56 12.60 10.63 -16.12
C SER A 56 13.46 11.31 -17.21
N LYS A 57 12.98 11.34 -18.46
CA LYS A 57 13.64 12.04 -19.58
C LYS A 57 13.28 13.52 -19.69
N CYS A 58 12.24 13.99 -18.99
CA CYS A 58 11.85 15.39 -19.03
C CYS A 58 12.90 16.29 -18.35
N ALA A 59 13.37 17.34 -19.03
CA ALA A 59 14.37 18.25 -18.48
C ALA A 59 13.84 19.10 -17.31
N LYS A 60 12.58 19.53 -17.38
CA LYS A 60 11.90 20.33 -16.35
C LYS A 60 10.74 19.52 -15.76
N LYS A 61 11.00 18.78 -14.69
CA LYS A 61 10.04 17.83 -14.06
C LYS A 61 8.73 18.51 -13.66
N GLU A 62 8.79 19.76 -13.23
CA GLU A 62 7.66 20.58 -12.81
C GLU A 62 6.67 20.86 -13.94
N SER A 63 7.13 20.83 -15.19
CA SER A 63 6.32 21.06 -16.39
C SER A 63 5.74 19.78 -17.00
N TYR A 64 6.11 18.62 -16.45
CA TYR A 64 5.66 17.33 -16.97
C TYR A 64 4.13 17.21 -16.89
N ARG A 65 3.51 16.76 -17.99
CA ARG A 65 2.07 16.54 -18.07
C ARG A 65 1.78 15.06 -17.82
N PHE A 66 1.15 14.78 -16.69
CA PHE A 66 0.74 13.43 -16.33
C PHE A 66 -0.43 12.93 -17.20
N PRO A 67 -0.48 11.63 -17.53
CA PRO A 67 -1.60 11.05 -18.26
C PRO A 67 -2.93 11.20 -17.50
N ALA A 68 -4.03 11.38 -18.24
CA ALA A 68 -5.36 11.53 -17.67
C ALA A 68 -5.77 10.34 -16.77
N ALA A 69 -5.39 9.11 -17.16
CA ALA A 69 -5.64 7.91 -16.36
C ALA A 69 -5.01 7.96 -14.96
N LEU A 70 -3.86 8.61 -14.81
CA LEU A 70 -3.22 8.80 -13.51
C LEU A 70 -3.85 9.95 -12.73
N LEU A 71 -4.26 11.01 -13.44
CA LEU A 71 -4.97 12.16 -12.85
C LEU A 71 -6.37 11.79 -12.35
N GLN A 72 -6.99 10.74 -12.87
CA GLN A 72 -8.30 10.27 -12.40
C GLN A 72 -8.28 9.82 -10.94
N TYR A 73 -7.15 9.28 -10.45
CA TYR A 73 -6.97 8.95 -9.04
C TYR A 73 -6.95 10.21 -8.15
N LEU A 74 -6.69 11.38 -8.74
CA LEU A 74 -6.37 12.63 -8.07
C LEU A 74 -7.51 13.67 -8.18
N CYS A 75 -8.70 13.25 -8.61
CA CYS A 75 -9.84 14.15 -8.70
C CYS A 75 -10.22 14.72 -7.32
N VAL A 76 -10.84 15.89 -7.30
CA VAL A 76 -11.34 16.49 -6.05
C VAL A 76 -12.32 15.51 -5.39
N GLY A 77 -12.13 15.26 -4.10
CA GLY A 77 -12.90 14.27 -3.34
C GLY A 77 -12.32 12.85 -3.40
N CYS A 78 -11.27 12.60 -4.19
CA CYS A 78 -10.59 11.30 -4.14
C CYS A 78 -9.80 11.15 -2.83
N PRO A 79 -9.87 9.98 -2.16
CA PRO A 79 -9.20 9.74 -0.88
C PRO A 79 -7.70 10.06 -0.87
N ILE A 80 -7.02 9.87 -2.00
CA ILE A 80 -5.58 10.13 -2.12
C ILE A 80 -5.21 11.62 -1.94
N THR A 81 -6.12 12.54 -2.24
CA THR A 81 -5.85 13.99 -2.19
C THR A 81 -5.79 14.53 -0.77
N GLU A 82 -6.44 13.81 0.15
CA GLU A 82 -6.46 14.11 1.57
C GLU A 82 -5.59 13.14 2.37
N ALA A 83 -5.07 12.05 1.77
CA ALA A 83 -4.32 11.03 2.49
C ALA A 83 -2.91 11.49 2.92
N THR A 84 -2.56 11.31 4.20
CA THR A 84 -1.18 11.37 4.69
C THR A 84 -0.43 10.07 4.41
N ARG A 85 -1.14 8.94 4.36
CA ARG A 85 -0.55 7.63 4.07
C ARG A 85 -1.29 6.91 2.96
N ILE A 86 -0.54 6.45 1.97
CA ILE A 86 -1.10 5.79 0.79
C ILE A 86 -0.49 4.41 0.67
N TYR A 87 -1.33 3.39 0.62
CA TYR A 87 -0.94 1.99 0.64
C TYR A 87 -1.27 1.31 -0.67
N PHE A 88 -0.40 0.42 -1.12
CA PHE A 88 -0.69 -0.48 -2.23
C PHE A 88 0.24 -1.70 -2.18
N PRO A 89 -0.22 -2.86 -2.69
CA PRO A 89 0.66 -3.98 -2.92
C PRO A 89 1.54 -3.72 -4.16
N PHE A 90 2.82 -4.08 -4.09
CA PHE A 90 3.76 -4.01 -5.21
C PHE A 90 4.31 -5.40 -5.51
N ASN A 91 4.26 -5.81 -6.78
CA ASN A 91 4.78 -7.10 -7.21
C ASN A 91 6.05 -6.91 -8.04
N PHE A 92 7.18 -7.35 -7.50
CA PHE A 92 8.44 -7.39 -8.23
C PHE A 92 8.49 -8.60 -9.16
N ASP A 93 8.69 -8.36 -10.45
CA ASP A 93 8.84 -9.37 -11.51
C ASP A 93 7.75 -10.46 -11.52
N LYS A 94 6.53 -10.12 -11.08
CA LYS A 94 5.39 -11.05 -10.96
C LYS A 94 5.63 -12.21 -9.99
N LYS A 95 6.66 -12.15 -9.14
CA LYS A 95 7.10 -13.25 -8.26
C LYS A 95 7.08 -12.91 -6.78
N HIS A 96 7.40 -11.67 -6.42
CA HIS A 96 7.56 -11.29 -5.02
C HIS A 96 6.69 -10.09 -4.68
N TRP A 97 5.79 -10.26 -3.72
CA TRP A 97 4.92 -9.18 -3.27
C TRP A 97 5.44 -8.50 -2.01
N VAL A 98 5.31 -7.19 -1.97
CA VAL A 98 5.56 -6.37 -0.78
C VAL A 98 4.41 -5.42 -0.56
N GLY A 99 4.21 -5.03 0.70
CA GLY A 99 3.36 -3.91 1.03
C GLY A 99 4.14 -2.61 0.86
N VAL A 100 3.56 -1.59 0.23
CA VAL A 100 4.18 -0.26 0.12
C VAL A 100 3.30 0.76 0.82
N CYS A 101 3.93 1.62 1.63
CA CYS A 101 3.32 2.79 2.24
C CYS A 101 4.07 4.05 1.81
N LEU A 102 3.36 4.99 1.18
CA LEU A 102 3.84 6.35 0.96
C LEU A 102 3.40 7.20 2.15
N ASP A 103 4.35 7.57 3.01
CA ASP A 103 4.11 8.47 4.13
C ASP A 103 4.45 9.90 3.70
N CYS A 104 3.42 10.68 3.39
CA CYS A 104 3.56 12.05 2.92
C CYS A 104 4.05 12.99 4.02
N SER A 105 3.74 12.69 5.28
CA SER A 105 4.17 13.49 6.44
C SER A 105 5.67 13.36 6.70
N LEU A 106 6.21 12.16 6.48
CA LEU A 106 7.64 11.88 6.66
C LEU A 106 8.46 11.99 5.35
N SER A 107 7.78 12.17 4.21
CA SER A 107 8.41 12.15 2.89
C SER A 107 9.16 10.84 2.60
N LYS A 108 8.52 9.70 2.91
CA LYS A 108 9.10 8.35 2.83
C LYS A 108 8.27 7.38 2.02
N VAL A 109 8.94 6.39 1.44
CA VAL A 109 8.36 5.13 0.97
C VAL A 109 8.81 4.02 1.91
N VAL A 110 7.88 3.41 2.63
CA VAL A 110 8.14 2.25 3.49
C VAL A 110 7.78 0.98 2.72
N VAL A 111 8.75 0.09 2.55
CA VAL A 111 8.61 -1.21 1.87
C VAL A 111 8.55 -2.30 2.93
N LEU A 112 7.34 -2.84 3.14
CA LEU A 112 7.04 -3.92 4.07
C LEU A 112 7.31 -5.26 3.38
N ASP A 113 8.48 -5.84 3.68
CA ASP A 113 9.02 -6.99 2.96
C ASP A 113 9.22 -8.22 3.85
N CYS A 114 8.45 -9.27 3.56
CA CYS A 114 8.46 -10.54 4.27
C CYS A 114 9.44 -11.58 3.68
N ASN A 115 10.21 -11.27 2.63
CA ASN A 115 11.22 -12.18 2.08
C ASN A 115 12.46 -11.41 1.61
N THR A 116 13.19 -10.86 2.58
CA THR A 116 14.28 -9.93 2.30
C THR A 116 15.46 -10.54 1.56
N SER A 117 15.63 -11.86 1.64
CA SER A 117 16.68 -12.61 0.93
C SER A 117 16.51 -12.64 -0.59
N LEU A 118 15.30 -12.43 -1.11
CA LEU A 118 15.04 -12.49 -2.55
C LEU A 118 15.61 -11.30 -3.31
N ARG A 119 15.78 -10.15 -2.63
CA ARG A 119 16.19 -8.89 -3.24
C ARG A 119 17.07 -8.08 -2.32
N THR A 120 18.16 -7.56 -2.85
CA THR A 120 19.01 -6.60 -2.14
C THR A 120 18.33 -5.23 -2.04
N ASP A 121 18.77 -4.39 -1.10
CA ASP A 121 18.22 -3.04 -0.98
C ASP A 121 18.48 -2.21 -2.24
N GLY A 122 19.57 -2.45 -2.96
CA GLY A 122 19.83 -1.79 -4.25
C GLY A 122 18.79 -2.15 -5.31
N MET A 123 18.35 -3.42 -5.36
CA MET A 123 17.28 -3.86 -6.26
C MET A 123 15.93 -3.24 -5.88
N ILE A 124 15.60 -3.23 -4.59
CA ILE A 124 14.39 -2.58 -4.08
C ILE A 124 14.39 -1.09 -4.44
N ASN A 125 15.49 -0.37 -4.16
CA ASN A 125 15.61 1.04 -4.48
C ASN A 125 15.43 1.30 -5.98
N LYS A 126 16.05 0.50 -6.85
CA LYS A 126 15.95 0.65 -8.30
C LYS A 126 14.50 0.53 -8.80
N GLU A 127 13.74 -0.42 -8.27
CA GLU A 127 12.37 -0.70 -8.74
C GLU A 127 11.29 0.15 -8.06
N ILE A 128 11.54 0.66 -6.84
CA ILE A 128 10.65 1.60 -6.16
C ILE A 128 10.94 3.06 -6.57
N ARG A 129 12.12 3.34 -7.16
CA ARG A 129 12.51 4.66 -7.66
C ARG A 129 11.44 5.39 -8.50
N PRO A 130 10.72 4.73 -9.44
CA PRO A 130 9.63 5.38 -10.17
C PRO A 130 8.61 6.05 -9.27
N ILE A 131 8.26 5.38 -8.17
CA ILE A 131 7.32 5.87 -7.16
C ILE A 131 7.98 7.00 -6.36
N SER A 132 9.16 6.75 -5.79
CA SER A 132 9.87 7.72 -4.95
C SER A 132 10.10 9.07 -5.65
N GLU A 133 10.52 9.07 -6.91
CA GLU A 133 10.85 10.29 -7.64
C GLU A 133 9.63 11.00 -8.22
N MET A 134 8.66 10.25 -8.76
CA MET A 134 7.57 10.84 -9.54
C MET A 134 6.37 11.24 -8.68
N PHE A 135 6.12 10.51 -7.60
CA PHE A 135 4.94 10.69 -6.77
C PHE A 135 4.81 12.10 -6.15
N PRO A 136 5.88 12.74 -5.64
CA PRO A 136 5.81 14.12 -5.15
C PRO A 136 5.38 15.14 -6.22
N PHE A 137 5.77 14.93 -7.48
CA PHE A 137 5.36 15.78 -8.61
C PHE A 137 3.91 15.53 -9.01
N LEU A 138 3.47 14.27 -8.92
CA LEU A 138 2.09 13.88 -9.16
C LEU A 138 1.15 14.53 -8.14
N LEU A 139 1.45 14.40 -6.85
CA LEU A 139 0.64 14.99 -5.79
C LEU A 139 0.61 16.51 -5.83
N ARG A 140 1.71 17.19 -6.18
CA ARG A 140 1.67 18.65 -6.42
C ARG A 140 0.62 19.06 -7.44
N ARG A 141 0.38 18.22 -8.46
CA ARG A 141 -0.60 18.51 -9.52
C ARG A 141 -2.04 18.26 -9.07
N ALA A 142 -2.22 17.31 -8.15
CA ALA A 142 -3.47 16.90 -7.53
C ALA A 142 -3.93 17.80 -6.38
N ALA A 143 -3.00 18.12 -5.50
CA ALA A 143 -3.21 18.79 -4.25
C ALA A 143 -2.65 20.21 -4.36
N ARG A 144 -3.50 21.20 -4.15
CA ARG A 144 -3.03 22.57 -3.94
C ARG A 144 -2.17 22.58 -2.66
N GLN A 145 -0.88 22.89 -2.83
CA GLN A 145 0.05 23.48 -1.83
C GLN A 145 0.76 22.58 -0.78
N VAL A 146 0.51 21.27 -0.62
CA VAL A 146 1.15 20.54 0.51
C VAL A 146 2.64 20.24 0.31
N PHE A 147 3.12 20.06 -0.91
CA PHE A 147 4.55 19.83 -1.17
C PHE A 147 5.30 21.15 -1.42
N SER A 148 6.48 21.26 -0.80
CA SER A 148 7.38 22.42 -0.93
C SER A 148 7.60 22.82 -2.39
N LYS A 149 7.99 24.09 -2.66
CA LYS A 149 8.23 24.64 -4.01
C LYS A 149 9.18 23.80 -4.90
N ASN A 150 9.98 22.90 -4.32
CA ASN A 150 10.81 21.94 -5.05
C ASN A 150 10.55 20.51 -4.52
N PRO A 151 9.72 19.69 -5.21
CA PRO A 151 9.46 18.31 -4.80
C PRO A 151 10.76 17.51 -4.88
N LYS A 152 11.08 16.79 -3.80
CA LYS A 152 12.25 15.90 -3.72
C LYS A 152 11.79 14.46 -3.73
N ALA A 153 12.67 13.57 -4.21
CA ALA A 153 12.44 12.14 -4.13
C ALA A 153 12.20 11.70 -2.68
N LEU A 154 11.24 10.81 -2.48
CA LEU A 154 10.92 10.24 -1.18
C LEU A 154 12.04 9.29 -0.73
N THR A 155 12.41 9.32 0.54
CA THR A 155 13.40 8.36 1.08
C THR A 155 12.79 6.97 1.13
N ILE A 156 13.49 5.98 0.58
CA ILE A 156 13.03 4.58 0.58
C ILE A 156 13.58 3.88 1.82
N GLU A 157 12.70 3.30 2.63
CA GLU A 157 13.03 2.53 3.82
C GLU A 157 12.47 1.12 3.69
N ARG A 158 13.27 0.12 4.08
CA ARG A 158 12.88 -1.29 4.12
C ARG A 158 13.12 -1.82 5.54
N PRO A 159 12.13 -1.72 6.44
CA PRO A 159 12.30 -2.08 7.83
C PRO A 159 12.65 -3.57 8.01
N ARG A 160 13.69 -3.87 8.81
CA ARG A 160 14.13 -5.24 9.11
C ARG A 160 13.31 -5.94 10.20
N ILE A 161 12.35 -5.21 10.77
CA ILE A 161 11.52 -5.68 11.89
C ILE A 161 10.31 -6.49 11.42
N VAL A 162 10.05 -6.52 10.11
CA VAL A 162 9.00 -7.33 9.49
C VAL A 162 9.39 -8.80 9.58
N PRO A 163 8.55 -9.69 10.14
CA PRO A 163 8.81 -11.12 10.16
C PRO A 163 8.99 -11.69 8.74
N GLN A 164 9.81 -12.75 8.62
CA GLN A 164 10.18 -13.33 7.34
C GLN A 164 9.45 -14.65 7.11
N ASN A 165 8.85 -14.83 5.93
CA ASN A 165 8.12 -16.04 5.58
C ASN A 165 9.05 -17.23 5.36
N HIS A 166 8.55 -18.42 5.67
CA HIS A 166 9.22 -19.68 5.33
C HIS A 166 9.28 -19.92 3.81
N THR A 167 8.25 -19.49 3.09
CA THR A 167 8.18 -19.59 1.63
C THR A 167 7.78 -18.27 0.98
N HIS A 168 8.31 -18.01 -0.21
CA HIS A 168 8.03 -16.79 -0.96
C HIS A 168 6.63 -16.77 -1.59
N PHE A 169 5.97 -17.94 -1.71
CA PHE A 169 4.61 -18.03 -2.24
C PHE A 169 3.59 -17.31 -1.36
N ASP A 170 3.86 -17.19 -0.06
CA ASP A 170 3.00 -16.50 0.90
C ASP A 170 3.13 -14.98 0.85
N SER A 171 4.12 -14.45 0.10
CA SER A 171 4.42 -13.02 0.06
C SER A 171 3.21 -12.18 -0.35
N GLY A 172 2.38 -12.71 -1.26
CA GLY A 172 1.14 -12.07 -1.69
C GLY A 172 0.19 -11.80 -0.53
N PHE A 173 -0.19 -12.85 0.21
CA PHE A 173 -1.11 -12.72 1.33
C PHE A 173 -0.48 -11.95 2.50
N THR A 174 0.79 -12.21 2.79
CA THR A 174 1.52 -11.53 3.87
C THR A 174 1.63 -10.03 3.62
N SER A 175 1.82 -9.59 2.36
CA SER A 175 1.86 -8.17 2.02
C SER A 175 0.56 -7.43 2.35
N ILE A 176 -0.60 -8.11 2.24
CA ILE A 176 -1.91 -7.56 2.56
C ILE A 176 -2.07 -7.39 4.07
N LEU A 177 -1.74 -8.42 4.84
CA LEU A 177 -1.75 -8.35 6.30
C LEU A 177 -0.81 -7.28 6.83
N LEU A 178 0.38 -7.15 6.23
CA LEU A 178 1.35 -6.11 6.59
C LEU A 178 0.83 -4.69 6.30
N ILE A 179 0.18 -4.48 5.14
CA ILE A 179 -0.47 -3.20 4.82
C ILE A 179 -1.52 -2.87 5.88
N GLN A 180 -2.35 -3.83 6.26
CA GLN A 180 -3.41 -3.64 7.25
C GLN A 180 -2.85 -3.35 8.64
N ALA A 181 -1.90 -4.17 9.09
CA ALA A 181 -1.23 -3.97 10.38
C ALA A 181 -0.54 -2.61 10.46
N HIS A 182 0.20 -2.24 9.40
CA HIS A 182 0.87 -0.94 9.34
C HIS A 182 -0.13 0.21 9.30
N ALA A 183 -1.24 0.06 8.59
CA ALA A 183 -2.30 1.05 8.58
C ALA A 183 -2.85 1.24 10.00
N VAL A 184 -3.13 0.16 10.73
CA VAL A 184 -3.75 0.21 12.07
C VAL A 184 -2.80 0.77 13.14
N ALA A 185 -1.60 0.22 13.28
CA ALA A 185 -0.69 0.61 14.38
C ALA A 185 0.79 0.68 13.96
N GLY A 186 1.06 0.84 12.65
CA GLY A 186 2.42 0.96 12.14
C GLY A 186 3.24 -0.31 12.29
N LEU A 187 4.56 -0.15 12.35
CA LEU A 187 5.51 -1.26 12.38
C LEU A 187 5.39 -2.15 13.63
N ASP A 188 4.82 -1.64 14.73
CA ASP A 188 4.66 -2.44 15.95
C ASP A 188 3.69 -3.59 15.76
N LEU A 189 2.59 -3.38 15.05
CA LEU A 189 1.65 -4.46 14.75
C LEU A 189 2.13 -5.36 13.59
N CYS A 190 2.97 -4.84 12.69
CA CYS A 190 3.60 -5.68 11.66
C CYS A 190 4.45 -6.81 12.25
N LYS A 191 5.01 -6.63 13.45
CA LYS A 191 5.78 -7.68 14.16
C LYS A 191 4.95 -8.93 14.47
N CYS A 192 3.63 -8.78 14.58
CA CYS A 192 2.70 -9.86 14.87
C CYS A 192 2.30 -10.66 13.62
N ILE A 193 2.67 -10.22 12.42
CA ILE A 193 2.37 -10.92 11.17
C ILE A 193 3.50 -11.92 10.90
N THR A 194 3.55 -12.97 11.72
CA THR A 194 4.54 -14.04 11.66
C THR A 194 4.06 -15.18 10.75
N PRO A 195 4.96 -16.06 10.27
CA PRO A 195 4.57 -17.17 9.38
C PRO A 195 3.53 -18.12 10.00
N ASP A 196 3.57 -18.30 11.33
CA ASP A 196 2.67 -19.19 12.08
C ASP A 196 1.21 -18.70 12.14
N VAL A 197 0.95 -17.41 11.88
CA VAL A 197 -0.42 -16.86 11.89
C VAL A 197 -1.07 -16.86 10.51
N LEU A 198 -0.30 -17.11 9.44
CA LEU A 198 -0.77 -16.94 8.06
C LEU A 198 -1.93 -17.86 7.69
N ASP A 199 -1.86 -19.14 8.07
CA ASP A 199 -2.92 -20.11 7.74
C ASP A 199 -4.26 -19.71 8.36
N VAL A 200 -4.22 -19.30 9.63
CA VAL A 200 -5.42 -18.88 10.38
C VAL A 200 -5.99 -17.59 9.81
N GLU A 201 -5.14 -16.59 9.52
CA GLU A 201 -5.61 -15.33 8.96
C GLU A 201 -6.08 -15.48 7.50
N ALA A 202 -5.52 -16.42 6.74
CA ALA A 202 -5.98 -16.76 5.39
C ALA A 202 -7.40 -17.34 5.41
N GLN A 203 -7.67 -18.26 6.33
CA GLN A 203 -9.02 -18.81 6.53
C GLN A 203 -10.02 -17.72 6.92
N LYS A 204 -9.67 -16.87 7.90
CA LYS A 204 -10.53 -15.75 8.31
C LYS A 204 -10.81 -14.79 7.16
N THR A 205 -9.78 -14.44 6.40
CA THR A 205 -9.92 -13.54 5.24
C THR A 205 -10.81 -14.18 4.17
N ALA A 206 -10.67 -15.48 3.92
CA ALA A 206 -11.52 -16.18 2.96
C ALA A 206 -13.00 -16.16 3.36
N VAL A 207 -13.31 -16.37 4.65
CA VAL A 207 -14.67 -16.26 5.19
C VAL A 207 -15.23 -14.85 4.98
N ILE A 208 -14.46 -13.82 5.36
CA ILE A 208 -14.86 -12.42 5.22
C ILE A 208 -15.18 -12.08 3.76
N VAL A 209 -14.30 -12.48 2.85
CA VAL A 209 -14.51 -12.23 1.42
C VAL A 209 -15.74 -12.97 0.90
N TYR A 210 -15.99 -14.20 1.36
CA TYR A 210 -17.18 -14.94 0.97
C TYR A 210 -18.46 -14.25 1.45
N GLU A 211 -18.54 -13.92 2.74
CA GLU A 211 -19.71 -13.27 3.36
C GLU A 211 -20.09 -11.97 2.65
N GLU A 212 -19.10 -11.18 2.24
CA GLU A 212 -19.34 -9.86 1.64
C GLU A 212 -19.67 -9.90 0.15
N ASN A 213 -19.41 -11.02 -0.55
CA ASN A 213 -19.70 -11.15 -1.98
C ASN A 213 -20.87 -12.08 -2.29
N VAL A 214 -21.23 -12.98 -1.38
CA VAL A 214 -22.24 -14.03 -1.63
C VAL A 214 -23.44 -13.91 -0.69
N GLY A 215 -23.31 -13.21 0.44
CA GLY A 215 -24.35 -13.09 1.45
C GLY A 215 -24.35 -14.24 2.46
N VAL A 216 -24.79 -13.94 3.68
CA VAL A 216 -24.92 -14.90 4.78
C VAL A 216 -25.97 -15.96 4.41
N LEU A 217 -25.64 -17.25 4.58
CA LEU A 217 -26.60 -18.36 4.48
C LEU A 217 -27.73 -18.24 5.52
#